data_AF-A0A2V7PJJ8-F1
#
_entry.id   AF-A0A2V7PJJ8-F1
#
_cell.length_a   1.000
_cell.length_b   1.000
_cell.length_c   1.000
_cell.angle_alpha   90.00
_cell.angle_beta   90.00
_cell.angle_gamma   90.00
#
_symmetry.space_group_name_H-M   'P 1'
#
loop_
_entity.id
_entity.type
_entity.pdbx_description
1 polymer ?
#
loop_
_entity_poly.entity_id
_entity_poly.type
_entity_poly.pdbx_seq_one_letter_code
_entity_poly.pdbx_strand_id
1 'polypeptide(L)'
;MTRQAHPAPETRGPRTRMVMRQLAGRGVRNQRVLAAMRWAPREWFLPPHLAADAYSDAPLPIGSGQTISQPYVVALMTERLAPRRTARILEIGTGSGYQTAILAYLCGSGKVFTIERLPDLLVEAEERFRRLGLTNIETRLGDGAAGWPEEAPFDGIIVAAAAPRI
;
A
#
# COMPACT_ATOMS: atom_id res chain seq x y z
N MET A 1 -2.22 -5.16 -25.80
CA MET A 1 -1.32 -4.14 -25.21
C MET A 1 -2.15 -3.27 -24.29
N THR A 2 -2.23 -3.61 -23.01
CA THR A 2 -2.99 -2.81 -22.03
C THR A 2 -2.16 -1.57 -21.70
N ARG A 3 -2.65 -0.39 -22.08
CA ARG A 3 -2.04 0.89 -21.69
C ARG A 3 -1.96 0.92 -20.15
N GLN A 4 -0.75 0.90 -19.59
CA GLN A 4 -0.58 1.18 -18.16
C GLN A 4 -1.19 2.55 -17.88
N ALA A 5 -2.18 2.60 -17.00
CA ALA A 5 -2.76 3.86 -16.59
C ALA A 5 -1.66 4.65 -15.86
N HIS A 6 -1.38 5.86 -16.31
CA HIS A 6 -0.46 6.77 -15.63
C HIS A 6 -1.27 7.76 -14.81
N PRO A 7 -0.83 8.12 -13.59
CA PRO A 7 -1.47 9.18 -12.83
C PRO A 7 -1.45 10.51 -13.59
N ALA A 8 -2.50 11.30 -13.40
CA ALA A 8 -2.65 12.60 -14.02
C ALA A 8 -1.41 13.48 -13.73
N PRO A 9 -0.94 14.28 -14.69
CA PRO A 9 0.23 15.15 -14.49
C PRO A 9 0.08 16.08 -13.28
N GLU A 10 -1.14 16.54 -13.00
CA GLU A 10 -1.48 17.50 -11.95
C GLU A 10 -1.21 16.98 -10.54
N THR A 11 -1.37 15.67 -10.30
CA THR A 11 -1.16 15.06 -8.98
C THR A 11 0.31 14.78 -8.68
N ARG A 12 1.21 14.90 -9.67
CA ARG A 12 2.66 14.71 -9.51
C ARG A 12 3.27 15.76 -8.58
N GLY A 13 2.80 17.00 -8.65
CA GLY A 13 3.27 18.10 -7.80
C GLY A 13 2.98 17.88 -6.31
N PRO A 14 1.69 17.74 -5.91
CA PRO A 14 1.30 17.43 -4.54
C PRO A 14 1.99 16.18 -3.98
N ARG A 15 2.06 15.09 -4.75
CA ARG A 15 2.75 13.86 -4.34
C ARG A 15 4.22 14.08 -4.05
N THR A 16 4.92 14.78 -4.94
CA THR A 16 6.35 15.07 -4.78
C THR A 16 6.58 15.92 -3.53
N ARG A 17 5.71 16.91 -3.28
CA ARG A 17 5.78 17.72 -2.05
C ARG A 17 5.55 16.89 -0.79
N MET A 18 4.56 15.99 -0.80
CA MET A 18 4.32 15.04 0.31
C MET A 18 5.59 14.22 0.57
N VAL A 19 6.18 13.62 -0.46
CA VAL A 19 7.39 12.79 -0.28
C VAL A 19 8.57 13.60 0.27
N MET A 20 8.81 14.80 -0.25
CA MET A 20 9.95 15.62 0.17
C MET A 20 9.78 16.21 1.57
N ARG A 21 8.60 16.76 1.88
CA ARG A 21 8.37 17.51 3.12
C ARG A 21 7.88 16.62 4.25
N GLN A 22 6.90 15.75 3.98
CA GLN A 22 6.22 14.96 5.00
C GLN A 22 6.92 13.61 5.24
N LEU A 23 7.68 13.07 4.29
CA LEU A 23 8.41 11.81 4.50
C LEU A 23 9.90 12.05 4.73
N ALA A 24 10.62 12.55 3.72
CA ALA A 24 12.06 12.75 3.81
C ALA A 24 12.43 13.81 4.87
N GLY A 25 11.70 14.93 4.89
CA GLY A 25 11.86 15.98 5.89
C GLY A 25 11.60 15.52 7.33
N ARG A 26 10.92 14.38 7.52
CA ARG A 26 10.61 13.78 8.83
C ARG A 26 11.45 12.55 9.15
N GLY A 27 12.47 12.24 8.35
CA GLY A 27 13.48 11.23 8.68
C GLY A 27 13.40 9.90 7.93
N VAL A 28 12.46 9.72 7.00
CA VAL A 28 12.48 8.57 6.08
C VAL A 28 13.62 8.77 5.07
N ARG A 29 14.62 7.89 5.10
CA ARG A 29 15.90 8.04 4.36
C ARG A 29 16.05 7.02 3.22
N ASN A 30 15.31 5.92 3.25
CA ASN A 30 15.42 4.85 2.27
C ASN A 30 14.91 5.33 0.90
N GLN A 31 15.84 5.48 -0.05
CA GLN A 31 15.54 6.01 -1.38
C GLN A 31 14.59 5.12 -2.18
N ARG A 32 14.62 3.79 -1.97
CA ARG A 32 13.67 2.87 -2.62
C ARG A 32 12.25 3.12 -2.11
N VAL A 33 12.08 3.33 -0.80
CA VAL A 33 10.77 3.66 -0.21
C VAL A 33 10.26 5.00 -0.73
N LEU A 34 11.09 6.05 -0.71
CA LEU A 34 10.70 7.36 -1.25
C LEU A 34 10.35 7.28 -2.75
N ALA A 35 11.04 6.46 -3.53
CA ALA A 35 10.70 6.22 -4.94
C ALA A 35 9.34 5.51 -5.09
N ALA A 36 9.07 4.48 -4.29
CA ALA A 36 7.78 3.79 -4.28
C ALA A 36 6.62 4.74 -3.92
N MET A 37 6.82 5.62 -2.93
CA MET A 37 5.84 6.63 -2.53
C MET A 37 5.59 7.69 -3.62
N ARG A 38 6.59 8.01 -4.45
CA ARG A 38 6.41 8.87 -5.65
C ARG A 38 5.70 8.15 -6.79
N TRP A 39 5.93 6.85 -6.92
CA TRP A 39 5.31 6.03 -7.97
C TRP A 39 3.81 5.79 -7.69
N ALA A 40 3.45 5.43 -6.45
CA ALA A 40 2.10 5.04 -6.08
C ALA A 40 1.10 6.21 -6.06
N PRO A 41 0.04 6.21 -6.90
CA PRO A 41 -0.94 7.27 -6.95
C PRO A 41 -1.99 7.14 -5.86
N ARG A 42 -1.69 7.68 -4.67
CA ARG A 42 -2.54 7.60 -3.48
C ARG A 42 -4.00 8.01 -3.72
N GLU A 43 -4.24 8.96 -4.61
CA GLU A 43 -5.58 9.41 -5.04
C GLU A 43 -6.42 8.32 -5.72
N TRP A 44 -5.80 7.25 -6.25
CA TRP A 44 -6.53 6.10 -6.81
C TRP A 44 -6.99 5.10 -5.76
N PHE A 45 -6.48 5.23 -4.53
CA PHE A 45 -6.78 4.36 -3.39
C PHE A 45 -7.80 5.01 -2.45
N LEU A 46 -8.51 6.03 -2.95
CA LEU A 46 -9.49 6.83 -2.22
C LEU A 46 -10.81 6.90 -2.99
N PRO A 47 -11.93 7.08 -2.27
CA PRO A 47 -13.17 7.54 -2.87
C PRO A 47 -12.96 8.83 -3.67
N PRO A 48 -13.62 9.02 -4.84
CA PRO A 48 -13.37 10.17 -5.71
C PRO A 48 -13.48 11.54 -5.03
N HIS A 49 -14.41 11.69 -4.08
CA HIS A 49 -14.63 12.93 -3.35
C HIS A 49 -13.47 13.32 -2.41
N LEU A 50 -12.54 12.41 -2.10
CA LEU A 50 -11.37 12.65 -1.26
C LEU A 50 -10.07 12.75 -2.06
N ALA A 51 -10.12 12.67 -3.39
CA ALA A 51 -8.93 12.69 -4.23
C ALA A 51 -8.10 13.99 -4.05
N ALA A 52 -8.76 15.12 -3.76
CA ALA A 52 -8.10 16.39 -3.48
C ALA A 52 -7.24 16.36 -2.21
N ASP A 53 -7.66 15.58 -1.21
CA ASP A 53 -7.00 15.45 0.09
C ASP A 53 -5.97 14.32 0.12
N ALA A 54 -5.78 13.59 -0.99
CA ALA A 54 -4.99 12.37 -1.05
C ALA A 54 -3.56 12.50 -0.49
N TYR A 55 -2.97 13.70 -0.54
CA TYR A 55 -1.61 13.99 -0.10
C TYR A 55 -1.52 14.81 1.19
N SER A 56 -2.65 14.94 1.89
CA SER A 56 -2.65 15.38 3.28
C SER A 56 -1.91 14.36 4.15
N ASP A 57 -1.26 14.84 5.20
CA ASP A 57 -0.57 13.98 6.16
C ASP A 57 -1.57 13.44 7.20
N ALA A 58 -2.61 12.74 6.74
CA ALA A 58 -3.67 12.22 7.58
C ALA A 58 -4.17 10.84 7.09
N PRO A 59 -4.73 10.01 7.99
CA PRO A 59 -5.57 8.90 7.55
C PRO A 59 -6.86 9.45 6.94
N LEU A 60 -7.37 8.77 5.91
CA LEU A 60 -8.59 9.16 5.20
C LEU A 60 -9.55 7.96 5.09
N PRO A 61 -10.87 8.17 5.16
CA PRO A 61 -11.83 7.07 5.08
C PRO A 61 -11.86 6.45 3.68
N ILE A 62 -11.98 5.12 3.62
CA ILE A 62 -12.04 4.34 2.37
C ILE A 62 -13.32 3.52 2.24
N GLY A 63 -14.31 3.77 3.11
CA GLY A 63 -15.53 2.97 3.20
C GLY A 63 -15.44 1.87 4.26
N SER A 64 -16.57 1.25 4.57
CA SER A 64 -16.70 0.11 5.50
C SER A 64 -16.05 0.32 6.88
N GLY A 65 -16.06 1.56 7.37
CA GLY A 65 -15.43 1.97 8.63
C GLY A 65 -13.90 1.89 8.64
N GLN A 66 -13.25 1.72 7.48
CA GLN A 66 -11.80 1.62 7.36
C GLN A 66 -11.18 2.94 6.90
N THR A 67 -9.86 3.05 7.09
CA THR A 67 -9.07 4.19 6.62
C THR A 67 -7.84 3.73 5.84
N ILE A 68 -7.41 4.53 4.86
CA ILE A 68 -6.05 4.46 4.33
C ILE A 68 -5.12 5.18 5.30
N SER A 69 -4.06 4.51 5.77
CA SER A 69 -3.14 5.06 6.77
C SER A 69 -2.42 6.33 6.27
N GLN A 70 -2.04 7.21 7.18
CA GLN A 70 -1.25 8.42 6.90
C GLN A 70 0.00 8.10 6.03
N PRO A 71 0.36 8.90 5.01
CA PRO A 71 1.51 8.63 4.15
C PRO A 71 2.82 8.44 4.92
N TYR A 72 3.05 9.21 5.97
CA TYR A 72 4.22 9.07 6.84
C TYR A 72 4.29 7.70 7.51
N VAL A 73 3.18 7.21 8.07
CA VAL A 73 3.12 5.90 8.73
C VAL A 73 3.41 4.77 7.74
N VAL A 74 2.81 4.82 6.55
CA VAL A 74 3.08 3.85 5.46
C VAL A 74 4.56 3.82 5.11
N ALA A 75 5.17 5.00 4.90
CA ALA A 75 6.59 5.08 4.55
C ALA A 75 7.51 4.59 5.67
N LEU A 76 7.20 4.96 6.91
CA LEU A 76 7.98 4.55 8.09
C LEU A 76 7.92 3.03 8.30
N MET A 77 6.73 2.43 8.28
CA MET A 77 6.56 0.97 8.43
C MET A 77 7.29 0.23 7.31
N THR A 78 7.16 0.71 6.07
CA THR A 78 7.84 0.12 4.90
C THR A 78 9.37 0.23 5.02
N GLU A 79 9.89 1.36 5.52
CA GLU A 79 11.32 1.54 5.75
C GLU A 79 11.85 0.58 6.82
N ARG A 80 11.09 0.36 7.89
CA ARG A 80 11.45 -0.60 8.95
C ARG A 80 11.39 -2.05 8.49
N LEU A 81 10.42 -2.40 7.65
CA LEU A 81 10.33 -3.71 7.02
C LEU A 81 11.49 -3.99 6.05
N ALA A 82 12.01 -2.94 5.40
CA ALA A 82 13.15 -2.98 4.50
C ALA A 82 13.10 -4.11 3.42
N PRO A 83 12.01 -4.24 2.63
CA PRO A 83 11.82 -5.36 1.72
C PRO A 83 12.90 -5.43 0.63
N ARG A 84 13.47 -6.63 0.47
CA ARG A 84 14.38 -6.97 -0.64
C ARG A 84 13.58 -7.16 -1.94
N ARG A 85 14.26 -7.05 -3.09
CA ARG A 85 13.66 -7.30 -4.42
C ARG A 85 13.28 -8.77 -4.68
N THR A 86 13.50 -9.65 -3.74
CA THR A 86 13.14 -11.08 -3.83
C THR A 86 12.30 -11.50 -2.64
N ALA A 87 11.90 -10.55 -1.80
CA ALA A 87 11.22 -10.84 -0.55
C ALA A 87 9.80 -11.37 -0.82
N ARG A 88 9.39 -12.32 0.01
CA ARG A 88 8.00 -12.74 0.21
C ARG A 88 7.47 -11.99 1.42
N ILE A 89 6.55 -11.06 1.20
CA ILE A 89 5.99 -10.23 2.28
C ILE A 89 4.53 -10.62 2.49
N LEU A 90 4.11 -10.77 3.75
CA LEU A 90 2.71 -10.86 4.12
C LEU A 90 2.22 -9.53 4.68
N GLU A 91 1.10 -9.04 4.16
CA GLU A 91 0.33 -7.92 4.67
C GLU A 91 -0.99 -8.41 5.28
N ILE A 92 -1.26 -7.97 6.50
CA ILE A 92 -2.54 -8.18 7.17
C ILE A 92 -3.35 -6.87 7.12
N GLY A 93 -4.47 -6.91 6.41
CA GLY A 93 -5.34 -5.75 6.16
C GLY A 93 -5.01 -5.05 4.85
N THR A 94 -5.45 -5.60 3.73
CA THR A 94 -5.28 -4.99 2.40
C THR A 94 -5.89 -3.58 2.35
N GLY A 95 -7.09 -3.40 2.91
CA GLY A 95 -7.84 -2.14 2.89
C GLY A 95 -7.98 -1.60 1.47
N SER A 96 -7.49 -0.37 1.25
CA SER A 96 -7.50 0.25 -0.08
C SER A 96 -6.55 -0.42 -1.09
N GLY A 97 -5.52 -1.13 -0.61
CA GLY A 97 -4.41 -1.67 -1.39
C GLY A 97 -3.20 -0.75 -1.53
N TYR A 98 -3.19 0.44 -0.91
CA TYR A 98 -2.09 1.40 -1.08
C TYR A 98 -0.74 0.88 -0.56
N GLN A 99 -0.72 0.31 0.65
CA GLN A 99 0.47 -0.29 1.25
C GLN A 99 0.91 -1.53 0.45
N THR A 100 -0.03 -2.38 0.02
CA THR A 100 0.22 -3.52 -0.88
C THR A 100 0.92 -3.09 -2.17
N ALA A 101 0.43 -2.03 -2.82
CA ALA A 101 1.01 -1.54 -4.06
C ALA A 101 2.45 -1.04 -3.90
N ILE A 102 2.74 -0.36 -2.78
CA ILE A 102 4.08 0.08 -2.42
C ILE A 102 5.00 -1.12 -2.19
N LEU A 103 4.54 -2.14 -1.46
CA LEU A 103 5.31 -3.37 -1.23
C LEU A 103 5.57 -4.12 -2.52
N ALA A 104 4.57 -4.24 -3.39
CA ALA A 104 4.68 -4.94 -4.66
C ALA A 104 5.72 -4.28 -5.58
N TYR A 105 5.71 -2.94 -5.64
CA TYR A 105 6.72 -2.15 -6.34
C TYR A 105 8.14 -2.41 -5.79
N LEU A 106 8.29 -2.43 -4.46
CA LEU A 106 9.59 -2.63 -3.82
C LEU A 106 10.11 -4.06 -3.98
N CYS A 107 9.21 -5.04 -3.90
CA CYS A 107 9.53 -6.44 -3.99
C CYS A 107 9.93 -6.86 -5.39
N GLY A 108 9.56 -6.16 -6.47
CA GLY A 108 10.10 -6.42 -7.82
C GLY A 108 9.93 -7.88 -8.29
N SER A 109 10.97 -8.72 -8.13
CA SER A 109 10.94 -10.17 -8.45
C SER A 109 10.44 -11.06 -7.30
N GLY A 110 10.19 -10.49 -6.12
CA GLY A 110 9.52 -11.13 -5.00
C GLY A 110 8.00 -11.10 -5.14
N LYS A 111 7.29 -11.44 -4.06
CA LYS A 111 5.83 -11.59 -4.05
C LYS A 111 5.24 -11.00 -2.77
N VAL A 112 4.09 -10.34 -2.91
CA VAL A 112 3.32 -9.81 -1.77
C VAL A 112 2.06 -10.63 -1.62
N PHE A 113 1.83 -11.13 -0.42
CA PHE A 113 0.61 -11.79 0.00
C PHE A 113 -0.15 -10.81 0.86
N THR A 114 -1.46 -10.65 0.64
CA THR A 114 -2.28 -9.75 1.44
C THR A 114 -3.62 -10.36 1.78
N ILE A 115 -4.03 -10.18 3.04
CA ILE A 115 -5.30 -10.69 3.57
C ILE A 115 -6.22 -9.53 3.88
N GLU A 116 -7.46 -9.61 3.42
CA GLU A 116 -8.55 -8.70 3.76
C GLU A 116 -9.76 -9.48 4.24
N ARG A 117 -10.47 -8.97 5.24
CA ARG A 117 -11.69 -9.61 5.77
C ARG A 117 -12.97 -9.07 5.14
N LEU A 118 -12.92 -7.87 4.55
CA LEU A 118 -14.04 -7.19 3.94
C LEU A 118 -14.07 -7.41 2.41
N PRO A 119 -15.04 -8.17 1.87
CA PRO A 119 -15.08 -8.54 0.45
C PRO A 119 -15.00 -7.34 -0.50
N ASP A 120 -15.78 -6.28 -0.23
CA ASP A 120 -15.87 -5.11 -1.10
C ASP A 120 -14.52 -4.40 -1.24
N LEU A 121 -13.78 -4.25 -0.13
CA LEU A 121 -12.45 -3.63 -0.15
C LEU A 121 -11.44 -4.48 -0.94
N LEU A 122 -11.52 -5.81 -0.82
CA LEU A 122 -10.63 -6.70 -1.54
C LEU A 122 -10.86 -6.61 -3.06
N VAL A 123 -12.11 -6.62 -3.50
CA VAL A 123 -12.48 -6.48 -4.91
C VAL A 123 -11.96 -5.17 -5.49
N GLU A 124 -12.16 -4.05 -4.79
CA GLU A 124 -11.65 -2.76 -5.23
C GLU A 124 -10.12 -2.69 -5.25
N ALA A 125 -9.45 -3.31 -4.27
CA ALA A 125 -7.99 -3.37 -4.23
C ALA A 125 -7.43 -4.15 -5.43
N GLU A 126 -8.01 -5.31 -5.76
CA GLU A 126 -7.64 -6.13 -6.92
C GLU A 126 -7.81 -5.37 -8.24
N GLU A 127 -8.89 -4.59 -8.38
CA GLU A 127 -9.08 -3.69 -9.52
C GLU A 127 -7.96 -2.65 -9.65
N ARG A 128 -7.57 -2.03 -8.52
CA ARG A 128 -6.46 -1.06 -8.49
C ARG A 128 -5.14 -1.73 -8.85
N PHE A 129 -4.87 -2.95 -8.35
CA PHE A 129 -3.66 -3.70 -8.69
C PHE A 129 -3.59 -4.01 -10.18
N ARG A 130 -4.69 -4.49 -10.78
CA ARG A 130 -4.80 -4.71 -12.23
C ARG A 130 -4.57 -3.43 -13.01
N ARG A 131 -5.19 -2.31 -12.59
CA ARG A 131 -5.03 -1.00 -13.23
C ARG A 131 -3.58 -0.50 -13.18
N LEU A 132 -2.85 -0.80 -12.10
CA LEU A 132 -1.43 -0.47 -11.93
C LEU A 132 -0.49 -1.46 -12.62
N GLY A 133 -1.00 -2.57 -13.16
CA GLY A 133 -0.20 -3.63 -13.79
C GLY A 133 0.66 -4.41 -12.80
N LEU A 134 0.26 -4.48 -11.53
CA LEU A 134 0.94 -5.27 -10.51
C LEU A 134 0.53 -6.73 -10.63
N THR A 135 1.50 -7.61 -10.88
CA THR A 135 1.28 -9.05 -11.12
C THR A 135 1.90 -9.95 -10.06
N ASN A 136 2.60 -9.36 -9.09
CA ASN A 136 3.29 -10.07 -8.01
C ASN A 136 2.55 -9.95 -6.67
N ILE A 137 1.22 -9.82 -6.72
CA ILE A 137 0.35 -9.77 -5.55
C ILE A 137 -0.54 -11.01 -5.55
N GLU A 138 -0.67 -11.64 -4.39
CA GLU A 138 -1.66 -12.67 -4.13
C GLU A 138 -2.57 -12.24 -2.99
N THR A 139 -3.87 -12.27 -3.24
CA THR A 139 -4.92 -11.78 -2.33
C THR A 139 -5.65 -12.95 -1.70
N ARG A 140 -6.10 -12.77 -0.45
CA ARG A 140 -7.01 -13.72 0.21
C ARG A 140 -8.08 -12.99 1.00
N LEU A 141 -9.33 -13.42 0.78
CA LEU A 141 -10.44 -13.07 1.64
C LEU A 141 -10.39 -13.94 2.90
N GLY A 142 -10.29 -13.34 4.07
CA GLY A 142 -10.30 -14.07 5.34
C GLY A 142 -9.84 -13.25 6.53
N ASP A 143 -9.87 -13.89 7.71
CA ASP A 143 -9.29 -13.32 8.92
C ASP A 143 -7.75 -13.46 8.87
N GLY A 144 -7.06 -12.34 9.06
CA GLY A 144 -5.60 -12.29 9.08
C GLY A 144 -4.97 -12.74 10.40
N ALA A 145 -5.76 -13.02 11.45
CA ALA A 145 -5.25 -13.37 12.78
C ALA A 145 -4.32 -14.60 12.78
N ALA A 146 -4.59 -15.59 11.93
CA ALA A 146 -3.77 -16.80 11.79
C ALA A 146 -2.59 -16.65 10.82
N GLY A 147 -2.40 -15.47 10.21
CA GLY A 147 -1.48 -15.31 9.08
C GLY A 147 -1.88 -16.21 7.91
N TRP A 148 -0.91 -16.57 7.05
CA TRP A 148 -1.12 -17.45 5.89
C TRP A 148 -0.16 -18.65 5.94
N PRO A 149 -0.45 -19.68 6.74
CA PRO A 149 0.47 -20.80 6.97
C PRO A 149 0.87 -21.55 5.71
N GLU A 150 -0.04 -21.68 4.74
CA GLU A 150 0.18 -22.40 3.49
C GLU A 150 1.24 -21.74 2.58
N GLU A 151 1.42 -20.42 2.72
CA GLU A 151 2.38 -19.62 1.96
C GLU A 151 3.62 -19.22 2.78
N ALA A 152 3.69 -19.64 4.04
CA ALA A 152 4.86 -19.42 4.87
C ALA A 152 6.06 -20.23 4.32
N PRO A 153 7.31 -19.79 4.58
CA PRO A 153 7.71 -18.63 5.38
C PRO A 153 7.67 -17.30 4.59
N PHE A 154 7.59 -16.19 5.35
CA PHE A 154 7.71 -14.82 4.83
C PHE A 154 9.01 -14.17 5.32
N ASP A 155 9.63 -13.37 4.45
CA ASP A 155 10.79 -12.53 4.81
C ASP A 155 10.40 -11.37 5.74
N GLY A 156 9.12 -11.00 5.74
CA GLY A 156 8.59 -9.96 6.60
C GLY A 156 7.07 -9.94 6.61
N ILE A 157 6.51 -9.52 7.74
CA ILE A 157 5.07 -9.37 7.94
C ILE A 157 4.80 -7.93 8.33
N ILE A 158 3.81 -7.31 7.70
CA ILE A 158 3.28 -6.00 8.08
C ILE A 158 1.81 -6.15 8.46
N VAL A 159 1.42 -5.54 9.58
CA VAL A 159 0.03 -5.53 10.03
C VAL A 159 -0.47 -4.10 9.94
N ALA A 160 -1.40 -3.87 9.01
CA ALA A 160 -2.02 -2.57 8.74
C ALA A 160 -3.46 -2.48 9.29
N ALA A 161 -3.78 -3.34 10.26
CA ALA A 161 -5.05 -3.36 10.97
C ALA A 161 -4.83 -3.15 12.48
N ALA A 162 -5.81 -2.56 13.14
CA ALA A 162 -5.85 -2.58 14.60
C ALA A 162 -6.20 -4.01 15.07
N ALA A 163 -5.32 -4.62 15.87
CA ALA A 163 -5.64 -5.88 16.52
C ALA A 163 -6.71 -5.63 17.61
N PRO A 164 -7.81 -6.41 17.64
CA PRO A 164 -8.86 -6.21 18.63
C PRO A 164 -8.41 -6.54 20.07
N ARG A 165 -7.30 -7.27 20.25
CA ARG A 165 -6.63 -7.54 21.53
C ARG A 165 -5.12 -7.66 21.29
N ILE A 166 -4.32 -7.14 22.24
CA ILE A 166 -2.86 -7.30 22.31
C ILE A 166 -2.58 -8.31 23.42
#